data_AF-A0A6L7CR37-F1
#
_entry.id   AF-A0A6L7CR37-F1
#
_cell.length_a   1.000
_cell.length_b   1.000
_cell.length_c   1.000
_cell.angle_alpha   90.00
_cell.angle_beta   90.00
_cell.angle_gamma   90.00
#
_symmetry.space_group_name_H-M   'P 1'
#
loop_
_entity.id
_entity.type
_entity.pdbx_description
1 polymer ?
#
loop_
_entity_poly.entity_id
_entity_poly.type
_entity_poly.pdbx_seq_one_letter_code
_entity_poly.pdbx_strand_id
1 'polypeptide(L)'
;QREVEVLHDRLLAMLEEDPTLTPRDIIVMVADIDSYSPFIQAVFGSAPADRYLPYAISDRRARQSHPVLEAFISLLSLPDSRFVSEDVLALLDVPVLAARFDITEEGLRYLRQWVNESGIRWGIDDDNVRELELPATGQHTWRFGLTRMLLGYAMESAQGEWQSVLPYDESSGLIAELVGHLASLLMQLNIWRRGLAQERPLEEWLPVCRDMLNAFFLPDAETEAA
;
A
#
# COMPACT_ATOMS: atom_id res chain seq x y z
N GLN A 1 -24.66 20.64 0.35
CA GLN A 1 -24.46 21.51 -0.83
C GLN A 1 -24.96 22.94 -0.62
N ARG A 2 -26.27 23.19 -0.46
CA ARG A 2 -26.82 24.56 -0.38
C ARG A 2 -26.22 25.43 0.74
N GLU A 3 -25.93 24.84 1.89
CA GLU A 3 -25.28 25.53 3.02
C GLU A 3 -23.88 26.03 2.68
N VAL A 4 -23.12 25.26 1.88
CA VAL A 4 -21.75 25.60 1.46
C VAL A 4 -21.76 26.73 0.43
N GLU A 5 -22.73 26.74 -0.48
CA GLU A 5 -22.94 27.84 -1.42
C GLU A 5 -23.26 29.15 -0.68
N VAL A 6 -24.18 29.10 0.30
CA VAL A 6 -24.53 30.26 1.12
C VAL A 6 -23.35 30.76 1.93
N LEU A 7 -22.55 29.85 2.50
CA LEU A 7 -21.32 30.21 3.20
C LEU A 7 -20.34 30.93 2.26
N HIS A 8 -20.10 30.38 1.08
CA HIS A 8 -19.20 30.96 0.09
C HIS A 8 -19.63 32.39 -0.30
N ASP A 9 -20.92 32.57 -0.61
CA ASP A 9 -21.48 33.88 -0.95
C ASP A 9 -21.35 34.87 0.21
N ARG A 10 -21.53 34.40 1.45
CA ARG A 10 -21.41 35.25 2.64
C ARG A 10 -19.97 35.67 2.91
N LEU A 11 -19.01 34.77 2.72
CA LEU A 11 -17.59 35.07 2.88
C LEU A 11 -17.10 36.09 1.84
N LEU A 12 -17.54 35.98 0.59
CA LEU A 12 -17.27 36.99 -0.44
C LEU A 12 -17.80 38.36 -0.04
N ALA A 13 -19.08 38.43 0.38
CA ALA A 13 -19.68 39.69 0.81
C ALA A 13 -18.94 40.32 2.00
N MET A 14 -18.47 39.51 2.96
CA MET A 14 -17.69 40.01 4.10
C MET A 14 -16.34 40.60 3.68
N LEU A 15 -15.65 39.97 2.73
CA LEU A 15 -14.37 40.45 2.20
C LEU A 15 -14.52 41.70 1.31
N GLU A 16 -15.67 41.86 0.64
CA GLU A 16 -16.00 43.07 -0.12
C GLU A 16 -16.35 44.25 0.80
N GLU A 17 -17.07 43.99 1.90
CA GLU A 17 -17.49 45.02 2.86
C GLU A 17 -16.33 45.52 3.75
N ASP A 18 -15.36 44.66 4.08
CA ASP A 18 -14.21 45.00 4.92
C ASP A 18 -12.87 44.72 4.21
N PRO A 19 -12.22 45.74 3.62
CA PRO A 19 -10.93 45.60 2.95
C PRO A 19 -9.75 45.22 3.87
N THR A 20 -9.94 45.24 5.19
CA THR A 20 -8.90 44.86 6.16
C THR A 20 -8.94 43.38 6.54
N LEU A 21 -10.06 42.71 6.27
CA LEU A 21 -10.24 41.28 6.52
C LEU A 21 -9.56 40.46 5.42
N THR A 22 -8.73 39.49 5.79
CA THR A 22 -8.12 38.56 4.83
C THR A 22 -8.68 37.15 4.98
N PRO A 23 -8.63 36.30 3.93
CA PRO A 23 -9.05 34.91 4.03
C PRO A 23 -8.35 34.11 5.15
N ARG A 24 -7.15 34.54 5.57
CA ARG A 24 -6.39 33.89 6.65
C ARG A 24 -6.96 34.18 8.05
N ASP A 25 -7.77 35.22 8.18
CA ASP A 25 -8.39 35.62 9.45
C ASP A 25 -9.70 34.85 9.72
N ILE A 26 -10.11 33.98 8.79
CA ILE A 26 -11.41 33.30 8.81
C ILE A 26 -11.19 31.81 9.07
N ILE A 27 -11.84 31.30 10.13
CA ILE A 27 -11.92 29.87 10.42
C ILE A 27 -13.39 29.45 10.38
N VAL A 28 -13.68 28.41 9.61
CA VAL A 28 -15.00 27.76 9.57
C VAL A 28 -14.88 26.41 10.26
N MET A 29 -15.61 26.26 11.37
CA MET A 29 -15.65 25.01 12.14
C MET A 29 -16.91 24.22 11.78
N VAL A 30 -16.75 22.92 11.53
CA VAL A 30 -17.85 21.98 11.30
C VAL A 30 -17.65 20.74 12.17
N ALA A 31 -18.75 20.09 12.58
CA ALA A 31 -18.69 18.92 13.45
C ALA A 31 -18.21 17.64 12.72
N ASP A 32 -18.51 17.53 11.43
CA ASP A 32 -18.10 16.45 10.54
C ASP A 32 -17.68 17.04 9.19
N ILE A 33 -16.38 17.13 8.94
CA ILE A 33 -15.82 17.72 7.73
C ILE A 33 -15.90 16.79 6.51
N ASP A 34 -16.05 15.48 6.73
CA ASP A 34 -16.07 14.49 5.65
C ASP A 34 -17.37 14.56 4.86
N SER A 35 -18.50 14.72 5.57
CA SER A 35 -19.81 14.95 4.96
C SER A 35 -19.86 16.21 4.08
N TYR A 36 -19.03 17.22 4.38
CA TYR A 36 -19.04 18.51 3.68
C TYR A 36 -17.98 18.66 2.60
N SER A 37 -16.87 17.92 2.67
CA SER A 37 -15.74 18.16 1.78
C SER A 37 -16.01 18.06 0.28
N PRO A 38 -16.78 17.08 -0.24
CA PRO A 38 -17.10 17.04 -1.67
C PRO A 38 -17.84 18.30 -2.13
N PHE A 39 -18.70 18.84 -1.26
CA PHE A 39 -19.42 20.08 -1.53
C PHE A 39 -18.51 21.31 -1.44
N ILE A 40 -17.56 21.33 -0.50
CA ILE A 40 -16.56 22.41 -0.42
C ILE A 40 -15.70 22.43 -1.68
N GLN A 41 -15.21 21.27 -2.15
CA GLN A 41 -14.45 21.18 -3.40
C GLN A 41 -15.26 21.63 -4.61
N ALA A 42 -16.52 21.20 -4.72
CA ALA A 42 -17.40 21.59 -5.83
C ALA A 42 -17.73 23.08 -5.85
N VAL A 43 -17.86 23.72 -4.68
CA VAL A 43 -18.24 25.14 -4.59
C VAL A 43 -17.02 26.06 -4.62
N PHE A 44 -16.01 25.81 -3.79
CA PHE A 44 -14.82 26.66 -3.68
C PHE A 44 -13.75 26.29 -4.71
N GLY A 45 -13.58 25.01 -5.04
CA GLY A 45 -12.55 24.53 -5.97
C GLY A 45 -12.91 24.71 -7.45
N SER A 46 -14.19 24.79 -7.78
CA SER A 46 -14.68 25.03 -9.16
C SER A 46 -15.19 26.46 -9.38
N ALA A 47 -14.91 27.38 -8.44
CA ALA A 47 -15.30 28.78 -8.57
C ALA A 47 -14.51 29.48 -9.71
N PRO A 48 -15.16 30.31 -10.53
CA PRO A 48 -14.47 31.13 -11.53
C PRO A 48 -13.55 32.16 -10.86
N ALA A 49 -12.57 32.67 -11.61
CA ALA A 49 -11.47 33.47 -11.06
C ALA A 49 -11.93 34.74 -10.32
N ASP A 50 -13.07 35.32 -10.71
CA ASP A 50 -13.70 36.50 -10.10
C ASP A 50 -14.38 36.20 -8.75
N ARG A 51 -14.60 34.92 -8.43
CA ARG A 51 -15.26 34.46 -7.20
C ARG A 51 -14.41 33.46 -6.42
N TYR A 52 -13.15 33.31 -6.78
CA TYR A 52 -12.26 32.33 -6.17
C TYR A 52 -11.81 32.76 -4.77
N LEU A 53 -12.06 31.90 -3.78
CA LEU A 53 -11.57 32.07 -2.42
C LEU A 53 -10.56 30.95 -2.07
N PRO A 54 -9.31 31.29 -1.69
CA PRO A 54 -8.35 30.28 -1.25
C PRO A 54 -8.80 29.66 0.09
N TYR A 55 -8.75 28.34 0.22
CA TYR A 55 -9.20 27.61 1.40
C TYR A 55 -8.28 26.42 1.72
N ALA A 56 -8.32 25.97 2.98
CA ALA A 56 -7.57 24.80 3.43
C ALA A 56 -8.40 23.86 4.34
N ILE A 57 -8.37 22.60 3.93
CA ILE A 57 -8.75 21.33 4.59
C ILE A 57 -8.08 20.96 5.92
N SER A 58 -8.32 21.60 7.06
CA SER A 58 -7.75 21.09 8.32
C SER A 58 -8.47 19.81 8.78
N ASP A 59 -7.74 18.78 9.22
CA ASP A 59 -8.22 17.44 9.70
C ASP A 59 -8.41 16.34 8.62
N ARG A 60 -8.52 16.68 7.32
CA ARG A 60 -8.70 15.66 6.26
C ARG A 60 -7.48 14.75 6.06
N ARG A 61 -6.27 15.26 6.34
CA ARG A 61 -5.00 14.52 6.17
C ARG A 61 -4.78 13.43 7.23
N ALA A 62 -5.54 13.43 8.32
CA ALA A 62 -5.28 12.57 9.48
C ALA A 62 -6.24 11.38 9.63
N ARG A 63 -7.42 11.38 8.99
CA ARG A 63 -8.50 10.41 9.31
C ARG A 63 -8.96 9.49 8.19
N GLN A 64 -8.73 9.84 6.92
CA GLN A 64 -8.58 8.81 5.89
C GLN A 64 -7.11 8.44 5.93
N SER A 65 -6.77 7.41 6.70
CA SER A 65 -5.43 6.88 6.76
C SER A 65 -4.94 6.66 5.33
N HIS A 66 -3.94 7.45 4.92
CA HIS A 66 -3.39 7.38 3.57
C HIS A 66 -3.01 5.91 3.32
N PRO A 67 -3.40 5.26 2.21
CA PRO A 67 -3.15 3.81 2.01
C PRO A 67 -1.68 3.42 2.23
N VAL A 68 -0.76 4.33 1.90
CA VAL A 68 0.68 4.21 2.19
C VAL A 68 0.99 4.11 3.70
N LEU A 69 0.33 4.92 4.53
CA LEU A 69 0.49 4.88 5.99
C LEU A 69 -0.01 3.56 6.57
N GLU A 70 -1.17 3.07 6.12
CA GLU A 70 -1.69 1.76 6.55
C GLU A 70 -0.75 0.62 6.15
N ALA A 71 -0.29 0.62 4.90
CA ALA A 71 0.70 -0.34 4.43
C ALA A 71 2.00 -0.24 5.23
N PHE A 72 2.46 0.97 5.56
CA PHE A 72 3.66 1.16 6.37
C PHE A 72 3.50 0.61 7.80
N ILE A 73 2.35 0.84 8.44
CA ILE A 73 2.05 0.26 9.77
C ILE A 73 1.99 -1.28 9.70
N SER A 74 1.41 -1.82 8.64
CA SER A 74 1.41 -3.27 8.38
C SER A 74 2.82 -3.82 8.23
N LEU A 75 3.70 -3.13 7.49
CA LEU A 75 5.11 -3.49 7.33
C LEU A 75 5.90 -3.43 8.66
N LEU A 76 5.61 -2.46 9.54
CA LEU A 76 6.22 -2.42 10.88
C LEU A 76 5.83 -3.63 11.75
N SER A 77 4.71 -4.29 11.44
CA SER A 77 4.18 -5.45 12.16
C SER A 77 4.65 -6.79 11.54
N LEU A 78 5.60 -6.77 10.59
CA LEU A 78 6.11 -7.98 9.94
C LEU A 78 6.62 -9.08 10.88
N PRO A 79 7.30 -8.79 12.01
CA PRO A 79 7.74 -9.83 12.95
C PRO A 79 6.60 -10.73 13.44
N ASP A 80 5.41 -10.14 13.63
CA ASP A 80 4.20 -10.83 14.11
C ASP A 80 3.34 -11.40 12.97
N SER A 81 3.71 -11.10 11.71
CA SER A 81 2.94 -11.51 10.55
C SER A 81 3.04 -13.02 10.29
N ARG A 82 1.90 -13.62 9.97
CA ARG A 82 1.81 -14.99 9.44
C ARG A 82 2.02 -15.07 7.93
N PHE A 83 2.21 -13.93 7.26
CA PHE A 83 2.34 -13.86 5.79
C PHE A 83 1.17 -14.53 5.07
N VAL A 84 -0.07 -14.33 5.55
CA VAL A 84 -1.26 -14.85 4.87
C VAL A 84 -1.30 -14.28 3.46
N SER A 85 -1.73 -15.09 2.49
CA SER A 85 -1.70 -14.71 1.07
C SER A 85 -2.43 -13.41 0.78
N GLU A 86 -3.58 -13.21 1.42
CA GLU A 86 -4.42 -12.02 1.25
C GLU A 86 -3.71 -10.76 1.77
N ASP A 87 -3.09 -10.82 2.95
CA ASP A 87 -2.41 -9.68 3.57
C ASP A 87 -1.22 -9.19 2.74
N VAL A 88 -0.41 -10.13 2.22
CA VAL A 88 0.74 -9.78 1.37
C VAL A 88 0.28 -9.20 0.04
N LEU A 89 -0.78 -9.76 -0.56
CA LEU A 89 -1.35 -9.23 -1.80
C LEU A 89 -2.04 -7.87 -1.58
N ALA A 90 -2.58 -7.61 -0.39
CA ALA A 90 -3.16 -6.32 -0.04
C ALA A 90 -2.12 -5.18 0.01
N LEU A 91 -0.85 -5.49 0.31
CA LEU A 91 0.23 -4.49 0.19
C LEU A 91 0.36 -3.98 -1.26
N LEU A 92 0.13 -4.85 -2.24
CA LEU A 92 0.19 -4.51 -3.66
C LEU A 92 -1.05 -3.74 -4.16
N ASP A 93 -2.09 -3.58 -3.34
CA ASP A 93 -3.20 -2.68 -3.66
C ASP A 93 -2.79 -1.20 -3.50
N VAL A 94 -1.65 -0.92 -2.85
CA VAL A 94 -1.05 0.42 -2.78
C VAL A 94 -0.18 0.68 -4.01
N PRO A 95 -0.56 1.60 -4.93
CA PRO A 95 0.09 1.72 -6.24
C PRO A 95 1.59 2.04 -6.18
N VAL A 96 2.00 2.93 -5.27
CA VAL A 96 3.42 3.30 -5.09
C VAL A 96 4.27 2.17 -4.51
N LEU A 97 3.65 1.22 -3.81
CA LEU A 97 4.32 0.00 -3.32
C LEU A 97 4.40 -1.03 -4.44
N ALA A 98 3.30 -1.30 -5.16
CA ALA A 98 3.32 -2.22 -6.29
C ALA A 98 4.33 -1.78 -7.37
N ALA A 99 4.34 -0.49 -7.69
CA ALA A 99 5.29 0.10 -8.64
C ALA A 99 6.76 -0.01 -8.17
N ARG A 100 7.04 -0.03 -6.86
CA ARG A 100 8.39 -0.26 -6.33
C ARG A 100 8.96 -1.63 -6.73
N PHE A 101 8.09 -2.59 -6.97
CA PHE A 101 8.43 -3.95 -7.38
C PHE A 101 8.09 -4.23 -8.85
N ASP A 102 7.83 -3.19 -9.66
CA ASP A 102 7.46 -3.32 -11.08
C ASP A 102 6.21 -4.20 -11.31
N ILE A 103 5.26 -4.18 -10.36
CA ILE A 103 3.99 -4.91 -10.45
C ILE A 103 2.89 -3.93 -10.89
N THR A 104 2.35 -4.18 -12.09
CA THR A 104 1.21 -3.42 -12.62
C THR A 104 -0.12 -3.96 -12.06
N GLU A 105 -1.21 -3.20 -12.23
CA GLU A 105 -2.55 -3.66 -11.84
C GLU A 105 -2.95 -4.96 -12.56
N GLU A 106 -2.58 -5.11 -13.84
CA GLU A 106 -2.78 -6.35 -14.59
C GLU A 106 -1.93 -7.50 -14.01
N GLY A 107 -0.66 -7.23 -13.71
CA GLY A 107 0.22 -8.19 -13.04
C GLY A 107 -0.37 -8.66 -11.71
N LEU A 108 -0.92 -7.76 -10.89
CA LEU A 108 -1.54 -8.12 -9.62
C LEU A 108 -2.72 -9.08 -9.79
N ARG A 109 -3.52 -8.95 -10.87
CA ARG A 109 -4.61 -9.90 -11.16
C ARG A 109 -4.08 -11.30 -11.43
N TYR A 110 -3.01 -11.43 -12.23
CA TYR A 110 -2.35 -12.72 -12.44
C TYR A 110 -1.76 -13.28 -11.13
N LEU A 111 -1.10 -12.45 -10.33
CA LEU A 111 -0.55 -12.88 -9.04
C LEU A 111 -1.63 -13.42 -8.11
N ARG A 112 -2.81 -12.79 -8.01
CA ARG A 112 -3.93 -13.31 -7.21
C ARG A 112 -4.35 -14.71 -7.66
N GLN A 113 -4.43 -14.95 -8.97
CA GLN A 113 -4.74 -16.26 -9.53
C GLN A 113 -3.62 -17.27 -9.22
N TRP A 114 -2.38 -16.95 -9.57
CA TRP A 114 -1.23 -17.83 -9.43
C TRP A 114 -0.94 -18.19 -7.99
N VAL A 115 -1.04 -17.25 -7.05
CA VAL A 115 -0.89 -17.50 -5.61
C VAL A 115 -1.91 -18.53 -5.14
N ASN A 116 -3.16 -18.41 -5.60
CA ASN A 116 -4.19 -19.39 -5.24
C ASN A 116 -3.94 -20.77 -5.86
N GLU A 117 -3.64 -20.84 -7.16
CA GLU A 117 -3.49 -22.09 -7.91
C GLU A 117 -2.19 -22.85 -7.61
N SER A 118 -1.11 -22.12 -7.31
CA SER A 118 0.15 -22.73 -6.81
C SER A 118 0.03 -23.29 -5.40
N GLY A 119 -1.08 -22.97 -4.70
CA GLY A 119 -1.43 -23.50 -3.39
C GLY A 119 -0.82 -22.72 -2.22
N ILE A 120 -0.36 -21.49 -2.44
CA ILE A 120 0.13 -20.61 -1.36
C ILE A 120 -1.04 -20.21 -0.46
N ARG A 121 -0.81 -20.24 0.85
CA ARG A 121 -1.80 -19.85 1.86
C ARG A 121 -1.22 -18.92 2.91
N TRP A 122 -0.05 -19.24 3.45
CA TRP A 122 0.58 -18.46 4.52
C TRP A 122 2.03 -18.90 4.75
N GLY A 123 2.78 -18.11 5.51
CA GLY A 123 4.15 -18.42 5.92
C GLY A 123 5.17 -18.19 4.80
N ILE A 124 6.25 -17.46 5.12
CA ILE A 124 7.30 -17.16 4.13
C ILE A 124 8.01 -18.46 3.68
N ASP A 125 8.34 -19.31 4.66
CA ASP A 125 9.00 -20.59 4.50
C ASP A 125 8.77 -21.47 5.74
N ASP A 126 9.33 -22.69 5.73
CA ASP A 126 9.21 -23.63 6.84
C ASP A 126 9.89 -23.16 8.12
N ASP A 127 10.91 -22.30 8.03
CA ASP A 127 11.62 -21.79 9.21
C ASP A 127 10.71 -20.81 9.95
N ASN A 128 10.04 -19.90 9.21
CA ASN A 128 8.99 -19.03 9.74
C ASN A 128 7.83 -19.83 10.36
N VAL A 129 7.40 -20.92 9.73
CA VAL A 129 6.34 -21.79 10.28
C VAL A 129 6.76 -22.42 11.61
N ARG A 130 8.02 -22.88 11.73
CA ARG A 130 8.54 -23.47 12.98
C ARG A 130 8.70 -22.44 14.10
N GLU A 131 9.06 -21.20 13.77
CA GLU A 131 9.12 -20.10 14.75
C GLU A 131 7.75 -19.79 15.38
N LEU A 132 6.65 -20.15 14.70
CA LEU A 132 5.29 -20.05 15.21
C LEU A 132 4.85 -21.32 15.98
N GLU A 133 5.77 -22.24 16.26
CA GLU A 133 5.52 -23.53 16.92
C GLU A 133 4.50 -24.42 16.19
N LEU A 134 4.43 -24.29 14.86
CA LEU A 134 3.53 -25.06 13.99
C LEU A 134 4.29 -26.13 13.20
N PRO A 135 3.62 -27.24 12.81
CA PRO A 135 4.26 -28.29 12.02
C PRO A 135 4.55 -27.80 10.60
N ALA A 136 5.84 -27.71 10.25
CA ALA A 136 6.28 -27.42 8.89
C ALA A 136 6.03 -28.63 7.97
N THR A 137 5.15 -28.46 6.99
CA THR A 137 4.79 -29.51 6.02
C THR A 137 5.55 -29.39 4.71
N GLY A 138 6.32 -28.31 4.49
CA GLY A 138 6.96 -28.02 3.21
C GLY A 138 6.00 -27.58 2.11
N GLN A 139 4.72 -27.38 2.43
CA GLN A 139 3.66 -27.04 1.49
C GLN A 139 2.92 -25.78 1.95
N HIS A 140 2.20 -25.15 1.02
CA HIS A 140 1.36 -23.98 1.27
C HIS A 140 2.07 -22.68 1.72
N THR A 141 3.41 -22.69 1.74
CA THR A 141 4.24 -21.50 1.99
C THR A 141 4.51 -20.71 0.73
N TRP A 142 4.89 -19.44 0.88
CA TRP A 142 5.35 -18.59 -0.22
C TRP A 142 6.54 -19.21 -0.95
N ARG A 143 7.55 -19.70 -0.22
CA ARG A 143 8.70 -20.40 -0.81
C ARG A 143 8.28 -21.60 -1.66
N PHE A 144 7.34 -22.41 -1.18
CA PHE A 144 6.84 -23.57 -1.91
C PHE A 144 6.15 -23.15 -3.21
N GLY A 145 5.17 -22.24 -3.16
CA GLY A 145 4.47 -21.81 -4.36
C GLY A 145 5.35 -21.07 -5.35
N LEU A 146 6.28 -20.23 -4.87
CA LEU A 146 7.26 -19.57 -5.73
C LEU A 146 8.17 -20.59 -6.44
N THR A 147 8.56 -21.66 -5.75
CA THR A 147 9.34 -22.76 -6.36
C THR A 147 8.54 -23.44 -7.46
N ARG A 148 7.24 -23.69 -7.25
CA ARG A 148 6.36 -24.24 -8.30
C ARG A 148 6.25 -23.33 -9.52
N MET A 149 6.10 -22.02 -9.30
CA MET A 149 6.00 -21.04 -10.38
C MET A 149 7.30 -20.96 -11.19
N LEU A 150 8.45 -20.86 -10.50
CA LEU A 150 9.76 -20.84 -11.14
C LEU A 150 10.08 -22.17 -11.85
N LEU A 151 9.64 -23.30 -11.29
CA LEU A 151 9.81 -24.60 -11.94
C LEU A 151 8.96 -24.72 -13.21
N GLY A 152 7.76 -24.12 -13.24
CA GLY A 152 6.93 -24.03 -14.44
C GLY A 152 7.58 -23.25 -15.60
N TYR A 153 8.56 -22.39 -15.31
CA TYR A 153 9.40 -21.78 -16.33
C TYR A 153 10.46 -22.75 -16.87
N ALA A 154 10.99 -23.64 -16.03
CA ALA A 154 12.08 -24.54 -16.37
C ALA A 154 11.60 -25.85 -17.03
N MET A 155 10.41 -26.33 -16.68
CA MET A 155 9.84 -27.59 -17.18
C MET A 155 8.31 -27.59 -17.11
N GLU A 156 7.69 -28.31 -18.03
CA GLU A 156 6.24 -28.54 -18.03
C GLU A 156 5.84 -29.59 -16.98
N SER A 157 4.67 -29.43 -16.35
CA SER A 157 4.14 -30.38 -15.38
C SER A 157 3.94 -31.80 -15.95
N ALA A 158 3.76 -31.92 -17.27
CA ALA A 158 3.68 -33.19 -17.99
C ALA A 158 4.96 -34.05 -17.86
N GLN A 159 6.10 -33.43 -17.55
CA GLN A 159 7.37 -34.12 -17.29
C GLN A 159 7.47 -34.70 -15.87
N GLY A 160 6.44 -34.48 -15.04
CA GLY A 160 6.35 -34.95 -13.67
C GLY A 160 6.96 -34.00 -12.65
N GLU A 161 7.11 -34.49 -11.42
CA GLU A 161 7.62 -33.72 -10.29
C GLU A 161 9.16 -33.64 -10.30
N TRP A 162 9.69 -32.49 -9.87
CA TRP A 162 11.10 -32.32 -9.55
C TRP A 162 11.25 -32.14 -8.05
N GLN A 163 12.04 -33.00 -7.39
CA GLN A 163 12.22 -33.00 -5.93
C GLN A 163 10.89 -32.95 -5.14
N SER A 164 9.88 -33.70 -5.58
CA SER A 164 8.51 -33.73 -4.99
C SER A 164 7.71 -32.42 -5.16
N VAL A 165 8.10 -31.57 -6.11
CA VAL A 165 7.42 -30.33 -6.45
C VAL A 165 6.93 -30.43 -7.88
N LEU A 166 5.60 -30.30 -8.08
CA LEU A 166 5.01 -30.25 -9.41
C LEU A 166 5.08 -28.81 -9.98
N PRO A 167 5.60 -28.62 -11.19
CA PRO A 167 5.62 -27.31 -11.87
C PRO A 167 4.22 -26.70 -11.98
N TYR A 168 4.13 -25.38 -12.00
CA TYR A 168 2.90 -24.64 -12.28
C TYR A 168 3.01 -23.97 -13.66
N ASP A 169 2.32 -24.55 -14.65
CA ASP A 169 2.56 -24.23 -16.07
C ASP A 169 2.09 -22.83 -16.48
N GLU A 170 1.09 -22.27 -15.80
CA GLU A 170 0.49 -20.97 -16.15
C GLU A 170 1.42 -19.78 -15.87
N SER A 171 2.48 -19.96 -15.07
CA SER A 171 3.49 -18.92 -14.83
C SER A 171 4.64 -18.94 -15.86
N SER A 172 4.48 -19.67 -16.97
CA SER A 172 5.43 -19.71 -18.07
C SER A 172 5.21 -18.58 -19.10
N GLY A 173 6.15 -18.41 -20.04
CA GLY A 173 6.01 -17.47 -21.16
C GLY A 173 6.37 -16.02 -20.82
N LEU A 174 5.73 -15.06 -21.50
CA LEU A 174 6.08 -13.62 -21.44
C LEU A 174 5.81 -12.98 -20.06
N ILE A 175 5.00 -13.61 -19.22
CA ILE A 175 4.63 -13.09 -17.89
C ILE A 175 5.53 -13.69 -16.80
N ALA A 176 6.50 -14.56 -17.16
CA ALA A 176 7.38 -15.22 -16.17
C ALA A 176 8.21 -14.22 -15.33
N GLU A 177 8.52 -13.04 -15.87
CA GLU A 177 9.21 -11.96 -15.14
C GLU A 177 8.42 -11.52 -13.89
N LEU A 178 7.09 -11.59 -13.92
CA LEU A 178 6.22 -11.24 -12.79
C LEU A 178 6.47 -12.13 -11.56
N VAL A 179 6.88 -13.39 -11.77
CA VAL A 179 7.29 -14.28 -10.68
C VAL A 179 8.55 -13.75 -9.99
N GLY A 180 9.47 -13.17 -10.76
CA GLY A 180 10.68 -12.52 -10.25
C GLY A 180 10.36 -11.26 -9.44
N HIS A 181 9.40 -10.45 -9.89
CA HIS A 181 8.91 -9.28 -9.16
C HIS A 181 8.29 -9.67 -7.81
N LEU A 182 7.43 -10.71 -7.81
CA LEU A 182 6.89 -11.27 -6.58
C LEU A 182 8.01 -11.80 -5.66
N ALA A 183 9.00 -12.50 -6.21
CA ALA A 183 10.15 -13.00 -5.45
C ALA A 183 10.92 -11.86 -4.77
N SER A 184 11.12 -10.74 -5.47
CA SER A 184 11.78 -9.54 -4.94
C SER A 184 11.02 -8.95 -3.75
N LEU A 185 9.69 -8.82 -3.85
CA LEU A 185 8.83 -8.40 -2.74
C LEU A 185 8.99 -9.33 -1.53
N LEU A 186 8.84 -10.64 -1.73
CA LEU A 186 8.93 -11.62 -0.65
C LEU A 186 10.32 -11.63 0.02
N MET A 187 11.37 -11.42 -0.75
CA MET A 187 12.73 -11.28 -0.24
C MET A 187 12.86 -10.04 0.66
N GLN A 188 12.35 -8.88 0.22
CA GLN A 188 12.36 -7.66 1.05
C GLN A 188 11.53 -7.84 2.33
N LEU A 189 10.35 -8.43 2.24
CA LEU A 189 9.51 -8.74 3.40
C LEU A 189 10.27 -9.63 4.40
N ASN A 190 11.00 -10.65 3.94
CA ASN A 190 11.78 -11.52 4.82
C ASN A 190 12.96 -10.80 5.49
N ILE A 191 13.68 -9.96 4.74
CA ILE A 191 14.79 -9.15 5.26
C ILE A 191 14.28 -8.24 6.38
N TRP A 192 13.20 -7.51 6.11
CA TRP A 192 12.63 -6.57 7.06
C TRP A 192 12.00 -7.23 8.27
N ARG A 193 11.32 -8.37 8.10
CA ARG A 193 10.85 -9.22 9.21
C ARG A 193 11.98 -9.52 10.20
N ARG A 194 13.11 -10.02 9.71
CA ARG A 194 14.28 -10.37 10.55
C ARG A 194 14.94 -9.14 11.16
N GLY A 195 15.01 -8.03 10.42
CA GLY A 195 15.60 -6.78 10.87
C GLY A 195 14.78 -6.07 11.95
N LEU A 196 13.46 -6.14 11.88
CA LEU A 196 12.52 -5.57 12.84
C LEU A 196 12.40 -6.39 14.13
N ALA A 197 12.69 -7.70 14.07
CA ALA A 197 12.70 -8.56 15.25
C ALA A 197 13.88 -8.30 16.21
N GLN A 198 14.85 -7.46 15.82
CA GLN A 198 16.01 -7.13 16.64
C GLN A 198 15.66 -6.04 17.67
N GLU A 199 16.08 -6.24 18.92
CA GLU A 199 16.00 -5.20 19.95
C GLU A 199 16.90 -4.01 19.61
N ARG A 200 16.35 -2.80 19.75
CA ARG A 200 17.04 -1.54 19.39
C ARG A 200 16.66 -0.42 20.35
N PRO A 201 17.58 0.51 20.66
CA PRO A 201 17.25 1.75 21.36
C PRO A 201 16.35 2.65 20.49
N LEU A 202 15.55 3.51 21.14
CA LEU A 202 14.56 4.35 20.47
C LEU A 202 15.16 5.21 19.34
N GLU A 203 16.39 5.71 19.52
CA GLU A 203 17.09 6.57 18.55
C GLU A 203 17.43 5.88 17.23
N GLU A 204 17.54 4.54 17.21
CA GLU A 204 17.83 3.77 16.01
C GLU A 204 16.58 3.51 15.15
N TRP A 205 15.38 3.70 15.69
CA TRP A 205 14.13 3.42 14.97
C TRP A 205 13.84 4.40 13.84
N LEU A 206 14.26 5.66 13.97
CA LEU A 206 14.02 6.65 12.91
C LEU A 206 14.78 6.30 11.61
N PRO A 207 16.08 5.97 11.63
CA PRO A 207 16.78 5.45 10.46
C PRO A 207 16.12 4.18 9.88
N VAL A 208 15.76 3.21 10.73
CA VAL A 208 15.11 1.95 10.32
C VAL A 208 13.81 2.22 9.57
N CYS A 209 12.95 3.11 10.08
CA CYS A 209 11.70 3.49 9.42
C CYS A 209 11.94 4.16 8.06
N ARG A 210 12.96 5.01 7.93
CA ARG A 210 13.32 5.66 6.66
C ARG A 210 13.82 4.66 5.62
N ASP A 211 14.69 3.74 6.03
CA ASP A 211 15.21 2.69 5.17
C ASP A 211 14.08 1.76 4.70
N MET A 212 13.10 1.47 5.56
CA MET A 212 11.92 0.68 5.21
C MET A 212 11.05 1.42 4.19
N LEU A 213 10.80 2.72 4.39
CA LEU A 213 10.07 3.53 3.42
C LEU A 213 10.75 3.49 2.03
N ASN A 214 12.07 3.66 1.99
CA ASN A 214 12.84 3.58 0.75
C ASN A 214 12.87 2.17 0.14
N ALA A 215 12.75 1.12 0.95
CA ALA A 215 12.72 -0.25 0.46
C ALA A 215 11.40 -0.56 -0.26
N PHE A 216 10.26 -0.14 0.30
CA PHE A 216 8.93 -0.56 -0.14
C PHE A 216 8.16 0.46 -0.97
N PHE A 217 8.48 1.74 -0.92
CA PHE A 217 7.69 2.77 -1.60
C PHE A 217 8.55 3.57 -2.58
N LEU A 218 7.98 3.87 -3.75
CA LEU A 218 8.52 4.93 -4.60
C LEU A 218 8.19 6.31 -4.01
N PRO A 219 9.06 7.32 -4.22
CA PRO A 219 8.74 8.70 -3.87
C PRO A 219 7.48 9.14 -4.60
N ASP A 220 6.49 9.57 -3.84
CA ASP A 220 5.27 10.15 -4.39
C ASP A 220 5.51 11.64 -4.66
N ALA A 221 5.41 12.05 -5.93
CA ALA A 221 5.58 13.43 -6.35
C ALA A 221 4.53 14.38 -5.72
N GLU A 222 3.39 13.86 -5.25
CA GLU A 222 2.39 14.66 -4.51
C GLU A 222 2.77 14.85 -3.03
N THR A 223 3.60 13.96 -2.46
CA THR A 223 3.99 14.01 -1.04
C THR A 223 5.24 14.88 -0.80
N GLU A 224 6.11 15.07 -1.81
CA GLU A 224 7.28 15.97 -1.70
C GLU A 224 6.92 17.48 -1.70
N ALA A 225 5.68 17.83 -2.05
CA ALA A 225 5.24 19.23 -2.14
C ALA A 225 4.57 19.78 -0.86
N ALA A 226 4.57 19.04 0.25
CA ALA A 226 3.87 19.38 1.49
C ALA A 226 4.78 19.86 2.63
#